data_AF-A0A2W1EPT2-F1
#
_entry.id   AF-A0A2W1EPT2-F1
#
_cell.length_a   1.000
_cell.length_b   1.000
_cell.length_c   1.000
_cell.angle_alpha   90.00
_cell.angle_beta   90.00
_cell.angle_gamma   90.00
#
_symmetry.space_group_name_H-M   'P 1'
#
loop_
_entity.id
_entity.type
_entity.pdbx_description
1 polymer ?
#
loop_
_entity_poly.entity_id
_entity_poly.type
_entity_poly.pdbx_seq_one_letter_code
_entity_poly.pdbx_strand_id
1 'polypeptide(L)'
;MRILRRCNIFLTDAASNFRIPQLQQQYDLVAARPTDERTLQQACQSLDVDIISLDLTRRFETHFKFPMLGTAISRGIKIELCYSQGIMSSDPSAKRNLISNATQIIRVTRGRGLIFSSEAKSVLGIRAPSDIINLASVWGLGTERGKDGLTKEPRSVVEFARLKRKSFKGIIDINGKRPGENLEGAPVHETKMDKPISKRQQAKNKKAKMQEAGQEVPA
;
A
#
# COMPACT_ATOMS: atom_id res chain seq x y z
N MET A 1 -14.08 -19.77 -4.00
CA MET A 1 -14.16 -18.46 -3.30
C MET A 1 -12.88 -18.27 -2.51
N ARG A 2 -12.22 -17.10 -2.59
CA ARG A 2 -11.02 -16.77 -1.80
C ARG A 2 -11.39 -15.75 -0.74
N ILE A 3 -11.17 -16.07 0.53
CA ILE A 3 -11.42 -15.19 1.67
C ILE A 3 -10.08 -14.61 2.13
N LEU A 4 -10.01 -13.30 2.31
CA LEU A 4 -8.82 -12.58 2.76
C LEU A 4 -9.09 -11.93 4.11
N ARG A 5 -8.04 -11.81 4.92
CA ARG A 5 -8.11 -11.18 6.24
C ARG A 5 -7.67 -9.73 6.15
N ARG A 6 -8.55 -8.79 6.48
CA ARG A 6 -8.23 -7.36 6.58
C ARG A 6 -8.22 -6.89 8.03
N CYS A 7 -7.20 -6.12 8.41
CA CYS A 7 -7.19 -5.36 9.67
C CYS A 7 -7.59 -3.90 9.39
N ASN A 8 -8.52 -3.34 10.16
CA ASN A 8 -8.91 -1.93 10.08
C ASN A 8 -8.50 -1.21 11.36
N ILE A 9 -7.59 -0.23 11.25
CA ILE A 9 -6.98 0.46 12.38
C ILE A 9 -7.61 1.85 12.47
N PHE A 10 -8.27 2.14 13.58
CA PHE A 10 -8.77 3.49 13.86
C PHE A 10 -7.60 4.36 14.29
N LEU A 11 -7.29 5.39 13.49
CA LEU A 11 -6.22 6.33 13.80
C LEU A 11 -6.81 7.47 14.61
N THR A 12 -6.61 7.45 15.92
CA THR A 12 -7.04 8.49 16.86
C THR A 12 -5.92 9.48 17.19
N ASP A 13 -4.67 9.07 17.02
CA ASP A 13 -3.49 9.91 17.19
C ASP A 13 -2.42 9.52 16.16
N ALA A 14 -1.51 10.46 15.88
CA ALA A 14 -0.46 10.28 14.91
C ALA A 14 0.78 9.52 15.46
N ALA A 15 1.05 9.59 16.76
CA ALA A 15 2.29 9.07 17.32
C ALA A 15 2.30 7.55 17.55
N SER A 16 1.13 6.92 17.71
CA SER A 16 1.01 5.52 18.15
C SER A 16 1.08 4.46 17.02
N ASN A 17 1.31 4.85 15.77
CA ASN A 17 1.09 3.98 14.60
C ASN A 17 2.31 3.16 14.15
N PHE A 18 3.33 3.02 15.00
CA PHE A 18 4.61 2.37 14.66
C PHE A 18 4.53 0.84 14.50
N ARG A 19 3.44 0.21 14.95
CA ARG A 19 3.25 -1.25 14.90
C ARG A 19 2.60 -1.78 13.60
N ILE A 20 2.33 -0.90 12.64
CA ILE A 20 1.69 -1.26 11.36
C ILE A 20 2.49 -2.33 10.57
N PRO A 21 3.83 -2.28 10.48
CA PRO A 21 4.60 -3.29 9.76
C PRO A 21 4.42 -4.72 10.32
N GLN A 22 4.27 -4.87 11.64
CA GLN A 22 3.99 -6.18 12.24
C GLN A 22 2.61 -6.72 11.84
N LEU A 23 1.61 -5.84 11.66
CA LEU A 23 0.28 -6.24 11.22
C LEU A 23 0.26 -6.71 9.76
N GLN A 24 1.10 -6.13 8.90
CA GLN A 24 1.23 -6.58 7.51
C GLN A 24 1.72 -8.03 7.39
N GLN A 25 2.42 -8.57 8.40
CA GLN A 25 2.84 -9.98 8.41
C GLN A 25 1.69 -10.94 8.75
N GLN A 26 0.67 -10.47 9.48
CA GLN A 26 -0.42 -11.29 10.02
C GLN A 26 -1.72 -11.19 9.23
N TYR A 27 -1.91 -10.12 8.45
CA TYR A 27 -3.11 -9.86 7.67
C TYR A 27 -2.80 -9.81 6.17
N ASP A 28 -3.84 -9.99 5.36
CA ASP A 28 -3.72 -9.86 3.91
C ASP A 28 -3.75 -8.42 3.43
N LEU A 29 -4.50 -7.58 4.14
CA LEU A 29 -4.67 -6.16 3.89
C LEU A 29 -4.65 -5.40 5.21
N VAL A 30 -4.02 -4.23 5.21
CA VAL A 30 -4.10 -3.29 6.32
C VAL A 30 -4.78 -2.01 5.84
N ALA A 31 -5.83 -1.61 6.55
CA ALA A 31 -6.54 -0.37 6.31
C ALA A 31 -6.43 0.58 7.49
N ALA A 32 -6.32 1.87 7.19
CA ALA A 32 -6.40 2.94 8.16
C ALA A 32 -7.77 3.62 8.08
N ARG A 33 -8.38 3.86 9.24
CA ARG A 33 -9.60 4.64 9.42
C ARG A 33 -9.30 5.90 10.22
N PRO A 34 -8.90 7.00 9.55
CA PRO A 34 -8.60 8.25 10.23
C PRO A 34 -9.86 8.88 10.83
N THR A 35 -9.71 9.50 12.00
CA THR A 35 -10.80 10.19 12.70
C THR A 35 -10.77 11.71 12.51
N ASP A 36 -9.65 12.27 12.10
CA ASP A 36 -9.43 13.71 11.92
C ASP A 36 -8.52 14.01 10.70
N GLU A 37 -8.32 15.30 10.39
CA GLU A 37 -7.48 15.71 9.25
C GLU A 37 -6.00 15.34 9.44
N ARG A 38 -5.49 15.37 10.68
CA ARG A 38 -4.07 15.10 10.97
C ARG A 38 -3.72 13.64 10.71
N THR A 39 -4.55 12.73 11.21
CA THR A 39 -4.45 11.29 11.02
C THR A 39 -4.70 10.91 9.57
N LEU A 40 -5.62 11.60 8.87
CA LEU A 40 -5.81 11.44 7.43
C LEU A 40 -4.56 11.85 6.63
N GLN A 41 -3.98 13.01 6.94
CA GLN A 41 -2.76 13.49 6.30
C GLN A 41 -1.62 12.48 6.50
N GLN A 42 -1.45 11.98 7.73
CA GLN A 42 -0.43 10.98 8.02
C GLN A 42 -0.65 9.69 7.24
N ALA A 43 -1.91 9.20 7.17
CA ALA A 43 -2.26 8.02 6.38
C ALA A 43 -1.92 8.18 4.90
N CYS A 44 -2.18 9.36 4.34
CA CYS A 44 -1.86 9.67 2.96
C CYS A 44 -0.36 9.80 2.68
N GLN A 45 0.43 10.32 3.62
CA GLN A 45 1.83 10.70 3.38
C GLN A 45 2.85 9.64 3.83
N SER A 46 2.68 9.07 5.02
CA SER A 46 3.75 8.30 5.68
C SER A 46 3.38 6.87 6.05
N LEU A 47 2.11 6.58 6.38
CA LEU A 47 1.73 5.23 6.81
C LEU A 47 1.79 4.24 5.65
N ASP A 48 2.32 3.04 5.91
CA ASP A 48 2.30 1.93 4.96
C ASP A 48 1.04 1.08 5.15
N VAL A 49 -0.06 1.60 4.60
CA VAL A 49 -1.37 0.93 4.55
C VAL A 49 -1.80 0.74 3.11
N ASP A 50 -2.70 -0.19 2.87
CA ASP A 50 -3.18 -0.52 1.52
C ASP A 50 -4.46 0.24 1.17
N ILE A 51 -5.28 0.52 2.18
CA ILE A 51 -6.59 1.17 2.05
C ILE A 51 -6.74 2.28 3.10
N ILE A 52 -7.28 3.42 2.70
CA ILE A 52 -7.81 4.44 3.61
C ILE A 52 -9.33 4.34 3.60
N SER A 53 -9.90 3.90 4.72
CA SER A 53 -11.32 3.71 4.94
C SER A 53 -11.91 4.92 5.64
N LEU A 54 -12.72 5.70 4.93
CA LEU A 54 -13.32 6.91 5.50
C LEU A 54 -14.73 6.64 5.97
N ASP A 55 -15.06 7.16 7.15
CA ASP A 55 -16.44 7.24 7.59
C ASP A 55 -17.10 8.48 7.00
N LEU A 56 -17.82 8.27 5.90
CA LEU A 56 -18.46 9.34 5.15
C LEU A 56 -19.80 9.79 5.75
N THR A 57 -20.30 9.11 6.78
CA THR A 57 -21.56 9.49 7.44
C THR A 57 -21.41 10.72 8.33
N ARG A 58 -20.17 11.07 8.66
CA ARG A 58 -19.81 12.18 9.54
C ARG A 58 -19.52 13.43 8.71
N ARG A 59 -19.71 14.60 9.32
CA ARG A 59 -19.22 15.85 8.74
C ARG A 59 -17.73 15.98 9.04
N PHE A 60 -16.91 16.15 8.01
CA PHE A 60 -15.50 16.49 8.18
C PHE A 60 -15.38 18.01 8.42
N GLU A 61 -14.50 18.40 9.34
CA GLU A 61 -14.26 19.80 9.69
C GLU A 61 -13.68 20.58 8.51
N THR A 62 -12.85 19.91 7.71
CA THR A 62 -12.19 20.49 6.54
C THR A 62 -12.49 19.69 5.27
N HIS A 63 -12.28 20.36 4.15
CA HIS A 63 -12.49 19.79 2.82
C HIS A 63 -11.34 18.87 2.42
N PHE A 64 -11.65 17.80 1.69
CA PHE A 64 -10.61 16.95 1.09
C PHE A 64 -9.76 17.74 0.08
N LYS A 65 -8.43 17.62 0.21
CA LYS A 65 -7.44 18.34 -0.61
C LYS A 65 -6.83 17.43 -1.67
N PHE A 66 -6.67 17.94 -2.90
CA PHE A 66 -6.07 17.19 -4.02
C PHE A 66 -4.66 16.67 -3.72
N PRO A 67 -3.72 17.48 -3.18
CA PRO A 67 -2.37 16.97 -2.87
C PRO A 67 -2.41 15.81 -1.87
N MET A 68 -3.30 15.87 -0.87
CA MET A 68 -3.40 14.85 0.17
C MET A 68 -3.84 13.50 -0.40
N LEU A 69 -5.02 13.43 -1.03
CA LEU A 69 -5.50 12.16 -1.59
C LEU A 69 -4.71 11.73 -2.83
N GLY A 70 -4.20 12.69 -3.61
CA GLY A 70 -3.35 12.43 -4.76
C GLY A 70 -2.05 11.71 -4.39
N THR A 71 -1.39 12.12 -3.30
CA THR A 71 -0.20 11.45 -2.76
C THR A 71 -0.51 10.03 -2.29
N ALA A 72 -1.66 9.79 -1.65
CA ALA A 72 -2.05 8.43 -1.28
C ALA A 72 -2.21 7.53 -2.51
N ILE A 73 -2.91 8.03 -3.54
CA ILE A 73 -3.16 7.30 -4.78
C ILE A 73 -1.87 7.01 -5.55
N SER A 74 -0.93 7.96 -5.62
CA SER A 74 0.35 7.75 -6.30
C SER A 74 1.23 6.70 -5.59
N ARG A 75 1.08 6.54 -4.27
CA ARG A 75 1.71 5.47 -3.47
C ARG A 75 1.02 4.10 -3.63
N GLY A 76 -0.04 4.02 -4.42
CA GLY A 76 -0.81 2.78 -4.64
C GLY A 76 -1.89 2.50 -3.60
N ILE A 77 -2.10 3.42 -2.64
CA ILE A 77 -3.15 3.32 -1.62
C ILE A 77 -4.50 3.66 -2.26
N LYS A 78 -5.55 2.92 -1.91
CA LYS A 78 -6.91 3.22 -2.38
C LYS A 78 -7.77 3.87 -1.31
N ILE A 79 -8.65 4.74 -1.73
CA ILE A 79 -9.65 5.37 -0.89
C ILE A 79 -10.92 4.53 -0.96
N GLU A 80 -11.38 4.03 0.17
CA GLU A 80 -12.59 3.22 0.27
C GLU A 80 -13.81 4.10 0.57
N LEU A 81 -14.86 3.90 -0.22
CA LEU A 81 -16.17 4.50 -0.04
C LEU A 81 -17.15 3.42 0.45
N CYS A 82 -17.49 3.47 1.74
CA CYS A 82 -18.45 2.56 2.36
C CYS A 82 -19.87 3.09 2.22
N TYR A 83 -20.70 2.47 1.37
CA TYR A 83 -22.03 3.01 1.05
C TYR A 83 -23.11 2.64 2.09
N SER A 84 -23.01 1.47 2.72
CA SER A 84 -24.13 0.92 3.50
C SER A 84 -24.42 1.73 4.76
N GLN A 85 -23.36 2.26 5.39
CA GLN A 85 -23.45 3.02 6.63
C GLN A 85 -24.35 4.25 6.49
N GLY A 86 -24.27 4.97 5.36
CA GLY A 86 -25.16 6.11 5.12
C GLY A 86 -26.53 5.70 4.59
N ILE A 87 -26.60 4.77 3.63
CA ILE A 87 -27.87 4.39 2.98
C ILE A 87 -28.84 3.72 3.97
N MET A 88 -28.31 2.88 4.86
CA MET A 88 -29.10 2.16 5.86
C MET A 88 -29.28 2.95 7.16
N SER A 89 -28.68 4.15 7.27
CA SER A 89 -28.90 5.01 8.43
C SER A 89 -30.34 5.49 8.49
N SER A 90 -30.91 5.47 9.68
CA SER A 90 -32.18 6.15 9.99
C SER A 90 -32.01 7.66 10.09
N ASP A 91 -30.78 8.14 10.31
CA ASP A 91 -30.46 9.56 10.39
C ASP A 91 -30.33 10.18 8.97
N PRO A 92 -31.19 11.15 8.61
CA PRO A 92 -31.08 11.86 7.34
C PRO A 92 -29.77 12.65 7.18
N SER A 93 -29.15 13.07 8.28
CA SER A 93 -27.90 13.83 8.27
C SER A 93 -26.75 12.96 7.75
N ALA A 94 -26.67 11.69 8.18
CA ALA A 94 -25.71 10.71 7.70
C ALA A 94 -25.80 10.49 6.17
N LYS A 95 -27.01 10.44 5.60
CA LYS A 95 -27.22 10.32 4.15
C LYS A 95 -26.71 11.54 3.40
N ARG A 96 -27.02 12.74 3.90
CA ARG A 96 -26.56 14.00 3.30
C ARG A 96 -25.03 14.11 3.34
N ASN A 97 -24.42 13.77 4.48
CA ASN A 97 -22.98 13.76 4.65
C ASN A 97 -22.31 12.76 3.70
N LEU A 98 -22.86 11.53 3.59
CA LEU A 98 -22.34 10.52 2.67
C LEU A 98 -22.29 11.05 1.24
N ILE A 99 -23.39 11.61 0.75
CA ILE A 99 -23.46 12.15 -0.62
C ILE A 99 -22.45 13.28 -0.79
N SER A 100 -22.44 14.28 0.11
CA SER A 100 -21.53 15.43 0.04
C SER A 100 -20.05 15.00 0.05
N ASN A 101 -19.70 14.09 0.97
CA ASN A 101 -18.32 13.63 1.14
C ASN A 101 -17.88 12.77 -0.05
N ALA A 102 -18.73 11.85 -0.53
CA ALA A 102 -18.45 11.01 -1.68
C ALA A 102 -18.23 11.86 -2.94
N THR A 103 -19.12 12.81 -3.23
CA THR A 103 -18.97 13.73 -4.36
C THR A 103 -17.70 14.57 -4.25
N GLN A 104 -17.35 15.03 -3.04
CA GLN A 104 -16.11 15.77 -2.84
C GLN A 104 -14.88 14.90 -3.11
N ILE A 105 -14.84 13.67 -2.59
CA ILE A 105 -13.73 12.73 -2.82
C ILE A 105 -13.61 12.41 -4.30
N ILE A 106 -14.71 12.08 -4.99
CA ILE A 106 -14.72 11.79 -6.43
C ILE A 106 -14.13 12.94 -7.24
N ARG A 107 -14.56 14.18 -6.93
CA ARG A 107 -14.05 15.39 -7.58
C ARG A 107 -12.54 15.56 -7.33
N VAL A 108 -12.11 15.39 -6.08
CA VAL A 108 -10.72 15.59 -5.66
C VAL A 108 -9.80 14.51 -6.24
N THR A 109 -10.20 13.24 -6.26
CA THR A 109 -9.38 12.16 -6.82
C THR A 109 -9.46 12.07 -8.34
N ARG A 110 -10.39 12.82 -8.95
CA ARG A 110 -10.77 12.72 -10.37
C ARG A 110 -11.24 11.30 -10.71
N GLY A 111 -11.93 10.65 -9.77
CA GLY A 111 -12.45 9.30 -9.90
C GLY A 111 -11.40 8.18 -9.95
N ARG A 112 -10.17 8.44 -9.51
CA ARG A 112 -9.07 7.45 -9.50
C ARG A 112 -8.83 6.88 -8.12
N GLY A 113 -8.37 5.63 -8.07
CA GLY A 113 -7.94 4.99 -6.83
C GLY A 113 -9.05 4.83 -5.79
N LEU A 114 -10.31 4.70 -6.24
CA LEU A 114 -11.48 4.51 -5.40
C LEU A 114 -11.87 3.03 -5.36
N ILE A 115 -12.26 2.53 -4.20
CA ILE A 115 -12.91 1.23 -4.05
C ILE A 115 -14.26 1.39 -3.36
N PHE A 116 -15.23 0.56 -3.75
CA PHE A 116 -16.54 0.55 -3.12
C PHE A 116 -16.72 -0.68 -2.26
N SER A 117 -17.16 -0.46 -1.03
CA SER A 117 -17.45 -1.51 -0.05
C SER A 117 -18.81 -1.25 0.59
N SER A 118 -19.46 -2.31 1.07
CA SER A 118 -20.69 -2.14 1.85
C SER A 118 -20.39 -1.74 3.29
N GLU A 119 -19.39 -2.36 3.93
CA GLU A 119 -19.21 -2.34 5.39
C GLU A 119 -20.51 -2.73 6.14
N ALA A 120 -21.38 -3.51 5.49
CA ALA A 120 -22.70 -3.80 6.03
C ALA A 120 -22.61 -4.71 7.27
N LYS A 121 -23.34 -4.35 8.33
CA LYS A 121 -23.51 -5.18 9.54
C LYS A 121 -24.66 -6.20 9.41
N SER A 122 -25.49 -6.04 8.39
CA SER A 122 -26.64 -6.90 8.08
C SER A 122 -26.68 -7.19 6.58
N VAL A 123 -27.23 -8.34 6.19
CA VAL A 123 -27.38 -8.76 4.78
C VAL A 123 -28.17 -7.74 3.98
N LEU A 124 -29.12 -7.04 4.62
CA LEU A 124 -29.93 -5.97 4.00
C LEU A 124 -29.10 -4.79 3.51
N GLY A 125 -27.85 -4.65 3.97
CA GLY A 125 -26.94 -3.59 3.58
C GLY A 125 -26.08 -3.89 2.35
N ILE A 126 -26.19 -5.09 1.77
CA ILE A 126 -25.43 -5.52 0.58
C ILE A 126 -26.24 -5.19 -0.68
N ARG A 127 -25.56 -4.80 -1.76
CA ARG A 127 -26.17 -4.48 -3.07
C ARG A 127 -25.48 -5.23 -4.19
N ALA A 128 -26.18 -5.42 -5.31
CA ALA A 128 -25.59 -6.01 -6.50
C ALA A 128 -24.54 -5.06 -7.10
N PRO A 129 -23.51 -5.56 -7.81
CA PRO A 129 -22.48 -4.71 -8.41
C PRO A 129 -23.04 -3.59 -9.29
N SER A 130 -24.07 -3.88 -10.09
CA SER A 130 -24.72 -2.89 -10.97
C SER A 130 -25.37 -1.75 -10.19
N ASP A 131 -26.00 -2.03 -9.04
CA ASP A 131 -26.61 -1.00 -8.19
C ASP A 131 -25.55 -0.06 -7.61
N ILE A 132 -24.38 -0.61 -7.25
CA ILE A 132 -23.26 0.18 -6.72
C ILE A 132 -22.69 1.08 -7.81
N ILE A 133 -22.59 0.59 -9.05
CA ILE A 133 -22.15 1.41 -10.21
C ILE A 133 -23.14 2.56 -10.45
N ASN A 134 -24.45 2.25 -10.45
CA ASN A 134 -25.50 3.26 -10.61
C ASN A 134 -25.46 4.30 -9.49
N LEU A 135 -25.30 3.85 -8.24
CA LEU A 135 -25.13 4.73 -7.08
C LEU A 135 -23.88 5.62 -7.22
N ALA A 136 -22.76 5.07 -7.68
CA ALA A 136 -21.56 5.85 -7.92
C ALA A 136 -21.79 6.94 -9.00
N SER A 137 -22.60 6.65 -10.02
CA SER A 137 -23.02 7.63 -11.02
C SER A 137 -23.90 8.74 -10.45
N VAL A 138 -24.78 8.44 -9.49
CA VAL A 138 -25.52 9.47 -8.73
C VAL A 138 -24.56 10.41 -7.98
N TRP A 139 -23.42 9.91 -7.51
CA TRP A 139 -22.39 10.75 -6.86
C TRP A 139 -21.46 11.49 -7.83
N GLY A 140 -21.68 11.35 -9.15
CA GLY A 140 -20.90 12.01 -10.20
C GLY A 140 -19.69 11.20 -10.69
N LEU A 141 -19.60 9.91 -10.38
CA LEU A 141 -18.56 9.02 -10.92
C LEU A 141 -19.06 8.34 -12.20
N GLY A 142 -18.33 8.50 -13.31
CA GLY A 142 -18.69 7.83 -14.57
C GLY A 142 -18.72 6.30 -14.42
N THR A 143 -19.62 5.63 -15.15
CA THR A 143 -19.87 4.18 -15.10
C THR A 143 -18.58 3.35 -15.20
N GLU A 144 -17.68 3.72 -16.10
CA GLU A 144 -16.38 3.06 -16.27
C GLU A 144 -15.54 3.09 -15.00
N ARG A 145 -15.49 4.24 -14.32
CA ARG A 145 -14.77 4.37 -13.05
C ARG A 145 -15.50 3.69 -11.89
N GLY A 146 -16.83 3.69 -11.91
CA GLY A 146 -17.64 2.89 -10.98
C GLY A 146 -17.32 1.40 -11.09
N LYS A 147 -17.22 0.88 -12.32
CA LYS A 147 -16.84 -0.50 -12.62
C LYS A 147 -15.40 -0.80 -12.20
N ASP A 148 -14.45 0.10 -12.50
CA ASP A 148 -13.06 -0.01 -12.04
C ASP A 148 -12.99 -0.15 -10.51
N GLY A 149 -13.78 0.63 -9.77
CA GLY A 149 -13.82 0.62 -8.30
C GLY A 149 -14.35 -0.68 -7.68
N LEU A 150 -15.01 -1.53 -8.45
CA LEU A 150 -15.49 -2.86 -8.01
C LEU A 150 -14.63 -4.02 -8.55
N THR A 151 -13.82 -3.77 -9.58
CA THR A 151 -13.10 -4.83 -10.30
C THR A 151 -11.59 -4.62 -10.27
N LYS A 152 -11.10 -3.62 -11.01
CA LYS A 152 -9.69 -3.33 -11.21
C LYS A 152 -9.01 -2.84 -9.92
N GLU A 153 -9.59 -1.85 -9.25
CA GLU A 153 -8.97 -1.22 -8.09
C GLU A 153 -8.86 -2.17 -6.88
N PRO A 154 -9.91 -2.94 -6.50
CA PRO A 154 -9.78 -3.95 -5.45
C PRO A 154 -8.77 -5.04 -5.80
N ARG A 155 -8.72 -5.50 -7.06
CA ARG A 155 -7.72 -6.47 -7.52
C ARG A 155 -6.31 -5.91 -7.39
N SER A 156 -6.09 -4.64 -7.78
CA SER A 156 -4.76 -4.02 -7.70
C SER A 156 -4.28 -3.95 -6.25
N VAL A 157 -5.16 -3.62 -5.30
CA VAL A 157 -4.83 -3.58 -3.86
C VAL A 157 -4.40 -4.93 -3.34
N VAL A 158 -5.18 -5.97 -3.64
CA VAL A 158 -4.91 -7.32 -3.17
C VAL A 158 -3.59 -7.86 -3.70
N GLU A 159 -3.29 -7.65 -4.98
CA GLU A 159 -2.04 -8.11 -5.56
C GLU A 159 -0.85 -7.27 -5.10
N PHE A 160 -1.02 -5.95 -4.94
CA PHE A 160 0.03 -5.08 -4.40
C PHE A 160 0.40 -5.46 -2.95
N ALA A 161 -0.60 -5.66 -2.08
CA ALA A 161 -0.38 -6.11 -0.70
C ALA A 161 0.22 -7.52 -0.62
N ARG A 162 -0.15 -8.42 -1.55
CA ARG A 162 0.48 -9.74 -1.67
C ARG A 162 1.95 -9.62 -2.06
N LEU A 163 2.29 -8.75 -3.02
CA LEU A 163 3.66 -8.52 -3.46
C LEU A 163 4.49 -7.92 -2.32
N LYS A 164 3.98 -6.95 -1.57
CA LYS A 164 4.69 -6.40 -0.39
C LYS A 164 5.11 -7.48 0.62
N ARG A 165 4.27 -8.51 0.82
CA ARG A 165 4.52 -9.58 1.80
C ARG A 165 5.36 -10.73 1.27
N LYS A 166 5.22 -11.05 -0.03
CA LYS A 166 5.85 -12.24 -0.65
C LYS A 166 7.06 -11.92 -1.52
N SER A 167 7.34 -10.65 -1.75
CA SER A 167 8.51 -10.23 -2.52
C SER A 167 9.52 -9.51 -1.64
N PHE A 168 10.80 -9.69 -1.96
CA PHE A 168 11.89 -8.91 -1.41
C PHE A 168 12.59 -8.19 -2.56
N LYS A 169 12.55 -6.85 -2.56
CA LYS A 169 13.14 -6.01 -3.62
C LYS A 169 12.76 -6.45 -5.06
N GLY A 170 11.50 -6.88 -5.25
CA GLY A 170 10.98 -7.32 -6.55
C GLY A 170 11.22 -8.79 -6.89
N ILE A 171 11.92 -9.55 -6.04
CA ILE A 171 12.11 -11.00 -6.19
C ILE A 171 10.97 -11.72 -5.46
N ILE A 172 10.29 -12.64 -6.15
CA ILE A 172 9.16 -13.41 -5.60
C ILE A 172 9.59 -14.87 -5.44
N ASP A 173 9.41 -15.45 -4.26
CA ASP A 173 9.55 -16.90 -4.08
C ASP A 173 8.29 -17.61 -4.61
N ILE A 174 8.47 -18.42 -5.66
CA ILE A 174 7.40 -19.15 -6.35
C ILE A 174 7.05 -20.44 -5.59
N ASN A 175 7.91 -20.90 -4.66
CA ASN A 175 7.74 -22.16 -3.94
C ASN A 175 6.72 -22.08 -2.78
N GLY A 176 6.00 -20.96 -2.65
CA GLY A 176 4.87 -20.82 -1.73
C GLY A 176 5.25 -20.65 -0.25
N LYS A 177 6.53 -20.69 0.10
CA LYS A 177 7.03 -20.40 1.45
C LYS A 177 7.11 -18.88 1.65
N ARG A 178 6.72 -18.40 2.83
CA ARG A 178 6.86 -16.97 3.16
C ARG A 178 8.36 -16.62 3.19
N PRO A 179 8.79 -15.47 2.65
CA PRO A 179 10.14 -14.97 2.90
C PRO A 179 10.31 -14.77 4.41
N GLY A 180 11.02 -15.69 5.07
CA GLY A 180 11.17 -15.73 6.54
C GLY A 180 10.79 -17.06 7.21
N GLU A 181 10.11 -17.97 6.53
CA GLU A 181 9.97 -19.37 6.98
C GLU A 181 11.19 -20.16 6.47
N ASN A 182 12.18 -20.29 7.35
CA ASN A 182 13.46 -21.01 7.21
C ASN A 182 14.56 -20.28 6.42
N LEU A 183 15.35 -19.48 7.15
CA LEU A 183 16.74 -19.16 6.79
C LEU A 183 17.73 -20.25 7.30
N GLU A 184 17.24 -21.43 7.67
CA GLU A 184 18.10 -22.60 7.88
C GLU A 184 18.16 -23.39 6.56
N GLY A 185 19.19 -23.15 5.76
CA GLY A 185 19.50 -24.01 4.60
C GLY A 185 19.64 -23.32 3.25
N ALA A 186 19.65 -21.99 3.17
CA ALA A 186 20.16 -21.35 1.94
C ALA A 186 21.67 -21.64 1.84
N PRO A 187 22.18 -22.19 0.71
CA PRO A 187 23.62 -22.27 0.53
C PRO A 187 24.14 -20.83 0.52
N VAL A 188 24.90 -20.50 1.55
CA VAL A 188 25.72 -19.29 1.57
C VAL A 188 26.62 -19.42 0.35
N HIS A 189 26.36 -18.65 -0.70
CA HIS A 189 27.37 -18.50 -1.74
C HIS A 189 28.50 -17.74 -1.06
N GLU A 190 29.47 -18.48 -0.53
CA GLU A 190 30.75 -17.94 -0.11
C GLU A 190 31.28 -17.17 -1.31
N THR A 191 31.21 -15.85 -1.23
CA THR A 191 32.04 -15.01 -2.07
C THR A 191 33.44 -15.36 -1.62
N LYS A 192 34.20 -16.09 -2.45
CA LYS A 192 35.60 -16.42 -2.17
C LYS A 192 36.30 -15.10 -1.83
N MET A 193 36.54 -14.86 -0.55
CA MET A 193 37.45 -13.81 -0.13
C MET A 193 38.80 -14.20 -0.72
N ASP A 194 39.35 -13.30 -1.55
CA ASP A 194 40.68 -13.49 -2.11
C ASP A 194 41.66 -13.78 -0.96
N LYS A 195 42.26 -14.98 -1.01
CA LYS A 195 43.24 -15.38 0.01
C LYS A 195 44.37 -14.36 0.04
N PRO A 196 44.82 -13.93 1.23
CA PRO A 196 45.93 -12.98 1.32
C PRO A 196 47.17 -13.55 0.63
N ILE A 197 47.69 -12.78 -0.31
CA ILE A 197 48.86 -13.12 -1.13
C ILE A 197 50.04 -13.41 -0.19
N SER A 198 50.68 -14.58 -0.35
CA SER A 198 51.80 -14.99 0.52
C SER A 198 52.97 -14.01 0.43
N LYS A 199 53.71 -13.82 1.52
CA LYS A 199 54.91 -12.96 1.59
C LYS A 199 55.93 -13.24 0.47
N ARG A 200 55.98 -14.49 -0.02
CA ARG A 200 56.87 -14.92 -1.11
C ARG A 200 56.41 -14.39 -2.47
N GLN A 201 55.11 -14.28 -2.68
CA GLN A 201 54.51 -13.73 -3.90
C GLN A 201 54.60 -12.19 -3.91
N GLN A 202 54.45 -11.54 -2.74
CA GLN A 202 54.68 -10.09 -2.59
C GLN A 202 56.13 -9.70 -2.90
N ALA A 203 57.11 -10.49 -2.45
CA ALA A 203 58.52 -10.27 -2.77
C ALA A 203 58.81 -10.41 -4.26
N LYS A 204 58.20 -11.39 -4.95
CA LYS A 204 58.30 -11.54 -6.42
C LYS A 204 57.72 -10.33 -7.15
N ASN A 205 56.54 -9.85 -6.74
CA ASN A 205 55.91 -8.69 -7.39
C ASN A 205 56.70 -7.39 -7.15
N LYS A 206 57.34 -7.24 -5.98
CA LYS A 206 58.22 -6.09 -5.69
C LYS A 206 59.51 -6.13 -6.52
N LYS A 207 60.07 -7.33 -6.75
CA LYS A 207 61.27 -7.52 -7.57
C LYS A 207 60.99 -7.28 -9.07
N ALA A 208 59.82 -7.69 -9.55
CA ALA A 208 59.38 -7.43 -10.93
C ALA A 208 59.19 -5.93 -11.20
N LYS A 209 58.54 -5.19 -10.27
CA LYS A 209 58.39 -3.73 -10.39
C LYS A 209 59.71 -2.95 -10.34
N MET A 210 60.70 -3.45 -9.62
CA MET A 210 62.04 -2.82 -9.60
C MET A 210 62.85 -3.10 -10.87
N GLN A 211 62.54 -4.16 -11.62
CA GLN A 211 63.16 -4.45 -12.92
C GLN A 211 62.53 -3.64 -14.05
N GLU A 212 61.21 -3.38 -14.01
CA GLU A 212 60.54 -2.49 -14.97
C GLU A 212 60.96 -1.03 -14.80
N ALA A 213 61.21 -0.55 -13.57
CA ALA A 213 61.66 0.81 -13.31
C ALA A 213 63.14 1.08 -13.67
N GLY A 214 63.91 0.05 -14.05
CA GLY A 214 65.33 0.15 -14.39
C GLY A 214 65.64 0.19 -15.89
N GLN A 215 64.62 0.18 -16.75
CA GLN A 215 64.79 0.17 -18.22
C GLN A 215 64.44 1.50 -18.92
N GLU A 216 64.20 2.58 -18.19
CA GLU A 216 64.26 3.93 -18.76
C GLU A 216 65.66 4.53 -18.54
N VAL A 217 66.52 4.40 -19.55
CA VAL A 217 67.79 5.13 -19.66
C VAL A 217 67.60 6.26 -20.67
N PRO A 218 68.04 7.49 -20.37
CA PRO A 218 67.79 8.65 -21.20
C PRO A 218 68.81 8.78 -22.34
N ALA A 219 68.32 9.09 -23.55
CA ALA A 219 68.95 9.93 -24.57
C ALA A 219 67.94 10.18 -25.69
#